data_AF-A0A445MRW1-F1
#
_entry.id   AF-A0A445MRW1-F1
#
_cell.length_a   1.000
_cell.length_b   1.000
_cell.length_c   1.000
_cell.angle_alpha   90.00
_cell.angle_beta   90.00
_cell.angle_gamma   90.00
#
_symmetry.space_group_name_H-M   'P 1'
#
loop_
_entity.id
_entity.type
_entity.pdbx_description
1 polymer ?
#
loop_
_entity_poly.entity_id
_entity_poly.type
_entity_poly.pdbx_seq_one_letter_code
_entity_poly.pdbx_strand_id
1 'polypeptide(L)'
;MLEHIGRCYGDADRIWIMDRGIPTEEVLKEMREAEVPIRYLVGTPRGHLTRYEEELSKKPWQDARLNVRVNLLSKDKEMYIRAESRDRCKKEKTIRLRKLRRFLSRLNERRNQKSIDRDKLLKKIGAAEKDAGRFARLLDVTIPAANQPINEQTFYWKINRPKYRQTRSRDGRHLLLTNQTAADPAELWKQYMILTEVEEAFRDLKGDLSIRPIIISLNAALRLIALWPFLLTLCMQPCGNWPELIHQA
;
A
#
# COMPACT_ATOMS: atom_id res chain seq x y z
N MET A 1 -18.29 -2.38 -13.88
CA MET A 1 -16.97 -3.05 -13.79
C MET A 1 -17.14 -4.56 -13.69
N LEU A 2 -17.99 -5.03 -12.77
CA LEU A 2 -18.26 -6.45 -12.53
C LEU A 2 -18.74 -7.20 -13.80
N GLU A 3 -19.69 -6.63 -14.55
CA GLU A 3 -20.18 -7.22 -15.80
C GLU A 3 -19.07 -7.43 -16.86
N HIS A 4 -18.12 -6.50 -16.97
CA HIS A 4 -17.04 -6.61 -17.94
C HIS A 4 -16.12 -7.78 -17.59
N ILE A 5 -15.79 -7.95 -16.31
CA ILE A 5 -14.93 -9.04 -15.83
C ILE A 5 -15.66 -10.39 -15.93
N GLY A 6 -16.97 -10.45 -15.66
CA GLY A 6 -17.78 -11.65 -15.90
C GLY A 6 -17.77 -12.12 -17.34
N ARG A 7 -17.90 -11.19 -18.30
CA ARG A 7 -17.79 -11.52 -19.73
C ARG A 7 -16.40 -12.06 -20.12
N CYS A 8 -15.33 -11.58 -19.50
CA CYS A 8 -13.97 -11.98 -19.86
C CYS A 8 -13.50 -13.27 -19.18
N TYR A 9 -13.93 -13.53 -17.94
CA TYR A 9 -13.35 -14.58 -17.09
C TYR A 9 -14.37 -15.52 -16.46
N GLY A 10 -15.66 -15.39 -16.79
CA GLY A 10 -16.74 -16.16 -16.19
C GLY A 10 -17.17 -15.65 -14.80
N ASP A 11 -18.24 -16.24 -14.27
CA ASP A 11 -18.90 -15.76 -13.05
C ASP A 11 -18.73 -16.65 -11.81
N ALA A 12 -18.26 -17.90 -11.97
CA ALA A 12 -18.15 -18.85 -10.86
C ALA A 12 -16.94 -18.58 -9.94
N ASP A 13 -17.17 -18.62 -8.62
CA ASP A 13 -16.17 -18.75 -7.55
C ASP A 13 -15.01 -17.73 -7.51
N ARG A 14 -15.25 -16.51 -8.00
CA ARG A 14 -14.23 -15.45 -8.05
C ARG A 14 -13.87 -14.91 -6.66
N ILE A 15 -12.57 -14.79 -6.40
CA ILE A 15 -12.01 -14.06 -5.26
C ILE A 15 -11.28 -12.83 -5.78
N TRP A 16 -11.72 -11.65 -5.35
CA TRP A 16 -11.11 -10.39 -5.72
C TRP A 16 -10.18 -9.91 -4.62
N ILE A 17 -8.88 -9.81 -4.94
CA ILE A 17 -7.87 -9.33 -4.00
C ILE A 17 -7.44 -7.93 -4.43
N MET A 18 -7.59 -6.94 -3.54
CA MET A 18 -7.36 -5.53 -3.90
C MET A 18 -6.56 -4.80 -2.81
N ASP A 19 -5.62 -3.94 -3.23
CA ASP A 19 -4.90 -3.08 -2.29
C ASP A 19 -5.76 -1.88 -1.84
N ARG A 20 -5.28 -1.23 -0.78
CA ARG A 20 -5.91 -0.10 -0.11
C ARG A 20 -6.16 1.05 -1.06
N GLY A 21 -7.40 1.53 -1.05
CA GLY A 21 -7.82 2.69 -1.84
C GLY A 21 -8.23 2.36 -3.27
N ILE A 22 -8.23 1.09 -3.67
CA ILE A 22 -8.79 0.63 -4.94
C ILE A 22 -10.32 0.43 -4.83
N PRO A 23 -10.84 -0.37 -3.89
CA PRO A 23 -12.30 -0.55 -3.78
C PRO A 23 -12.95 0.64 -3.06
N THR A 24 -14.09 1.07 -3.59
CA THR A 24 -15.02 1.98 -2.88
C THR A 24 -16.13 1.16 -2.22
N GLU A 25 -16.84 1.74 -1.25
CA GLU A 25 -17.92 1.01 -0.58
C GLU A 25 -19.12 0.75 -1.50
N GLU A 26 -19.33 1.58 -2.52
CA GLU A 26 -20.34 1.31 -3.55
C GLU A 26 -19.99 0.02 -4.31
N VAL A 27 -18.73 -0.14 -4.72
CA VAL A 27 -18.26 -1.36 -5.42
C VAL A 27 -18.34 -2.59 -4.51
N LEU A 28 -17.97 -2.46 -3.24
CA LEU A 28 -18.10 -3.57 -2.29
C LEU A 28 -19.58 -3.94 -2.05
N LYS A 29 -20.48 -2.95 -2.06
CA LYS A 29 -21.93 -3.18 -1.95
C LYS A 29 -22.45 -3.93 -3.18
N GLU A 30 -22.08 -3.52 -4.39
CA GLU A 30 -22.40 -4.24 -5.62
C GLU A 30 -21.92 -5.70 -5.57
N MET A 31 -20.69 -5.95 -5.08
CA MET A 31 -20.15 -7.30 -4.93
C MET A 31 -20.95 -8.17 -3.93
N ARG A 32 -21.48 -7.55 -2.87
CA ARG A 32 -22.32 -8.23 -1.86
C ARG A 32 -23.73 -8.54 -2.37
N GLU A 33 -24.25 -7.71 -3.27
CA GLU A 33 -25.62 -7.79 -3.81
C GLU A 33 -25.71 -8.55 -5.15
N ALA A 34 -24.58 -8.93 -5.74
CA ALA A 34 -24.53 -9.69 -6.99
C ALA A 34 -25.25 -11.06 -6.87
N GLU A 35 -25.94 -11.47 -7.94
CA GLU A 35 -26.66 -12.75 -8.01
C GLU A 35 -25.77 -13.96 -7.72
N VAL A 36 -24.52 -13.92 -8.19
CA VAL A 36 -23.46 -14.87 -7.80
C VAL A 36 -22.54 -14.16 -6.80
N PRO A 37 -22.49 -14.59 -5.53
CA PRO A 37 -21.71 -13.91 -4.50
C PRO A 37 -20.23 -13.81 -4.86
N ILE A 38 -19.71 -12.58 -4.94
CA ILE A 38 -18.30 -12.33 -5.23
C ILE A 38 -17.55 -12.30 -3.90
N ARG A 39 -16.57 -13.21 -3.75
CA ARG A 39 -15.67 -13.18 -2.59
C ARG A 39 -14.62 -12.09 -2.79
N TYR A 40 -14.25 -11.41 -1.72
CA TYR A 40 -13.19 -10.41 -1.78
C TYR A 40 -12.31 -10.41 -0.55
N LEU A 41 -11.08 -9.93 -0.75
CA LEU A 41 -10.11 -9.65 0.29
C LEU A 41 -9.42 -8.33 -0.02
N VAL A 42 -9.75 -7.30 0.75
CA VAL A 42 -9.35 -5.93 0.44
C VAL A 42 -8.53 -5.33 1.56
N GLY A 43 -7.48 -4.62 1.19
CA GLY A 43 -6.78 -3.77 2.13
C GLY A 43 -7.66 -2.58 2.53
N THR A 44 -7.77 -2.30 3.82
CA THR A 44 -8.48 -1.10 4.32
C THR A 44 -7.51 0.02 4.69
N PRO A 45 -7.94 1.30 4.59
CA PRO A 45 -7.13 2.42 5.03
C PRO A 45 -6.71 2.30 6.50
N ARG A 46 -5.48 2.70 6.82
CA ARG A 46 -4.98 2.69 8.22
C ARG A 46 -5.81 3.54 9.19
N GLY A 47 -6.66 4.44 8.69
CA GLY A 47 -7.63 5.17 9.52
C GLY A 47 -8.63 4.24 10.21
N HIS A 48 -9.10 3.20 9.51
CA HIS A 48 -10.07 2.22 10.03
C HIS A 48 -9.50 1.35 11.14
N LEU A 49 -8.17 1.20 11.22
CA LEU A 49 -7.53 0.56 12.39
C LEU A 49 -7.99 1.22 13.69
N THR A 50 -8.12 2.55 13.71
CA THR A 50 -8.54 3.29 14.92
C THR A 50 -9.96 2.94 15.34
N ARG A 51 -10.86 2.73 14.36
CA ARG A 51 -12.28 2.42 14.60
C ARG A 51 -12.46 1.07 15.31
N TYR A 52 -11.64 0.08 14.94
CA TYR A 52 -11.72 -1.29 15.48
C TYR A 52 -10.54 -1.63 16.41
N GLU A 53 -9.72 -0.66 16.79
CA GLU A 53 -8.48 -0.91 17.54
C GLU A 53 -8.76 -1.57 18.89
N GLU A 54 -9.78 -1.06 19.59
CA GLU A 54 -10.17 -1.54 20.90
C GLU A 54 -10.76 -2.95 20.83
N GLU A 55 -11.69 -3.20 19.91
CA GLU A 55 -12.30 -4.53 19.70
C GLU A 55 -11.24 -5.57 19.31
N LEU A 56 -10.36 -5.23 18.35
CA LEU A 56 -9.27 -6.10 17.92
C LEU A 56 -8.24 -6.33 19.03
N SER A 57 -7.99 -5.37 19.91
CA SER A 57 -7.01 -5.52 21.00
C SER A 57 -7.37 -6.60 22.00
N LYS A 58 -8.68 -6.88 22.14
CA LYS A 58 -9.23 -7.90 23.03
C LYS A 58 -9.22 -9.31 22.41
N LYS A 59 -8.87 -9.44 21.13
CA LYS A 59 -8.91 -10.71 20.38
C LYS A 59 -7.55 -11.41 20.45
N PRO A 60 -7.52 -12.75 20.49
CA PRO A 60 -6.28 -13.50 20.55
C PRO A 60 -5.47 -13.33 19.26
N TRP A 61 -4.14 -13.38 19.40
CA TRP A 61 -3.23 -13.43 18.26
C TRP A 61 -3.02 -14.88 17.84
N GLN A 62 -2.91 -15.09 16.53
CA GLN A 62 -2.55 -16.36 15.90
C GLN A 62 -1.35 -16.13 14.99
N ASP A 63 -0.43 -17.08 14.93
CA ASP A 63 0.71 -17.01 14.02
C ASP A 63 0.27 -17.46 12.63
N ALA A 64 0.43 -16.58 11.63
CA ALA A 64 0.08 -16.89 10.24
C ALA A 64 1.29 -17.46 9.47
N ARG A 65 2.47 -16.89 9.72
CA ARG A 65 3.77 -17.28 9.14
C ARG A 65 4.90 -16.84 10.07
N LEU A 66 6.13 -17.24 9.78
CA LEU A 66 7.31 -16.70 10.46
C LEU A 66 7.26 -15.16 10.41
N ASN A 67 7.42 -14.52 11.58
CA ASN A 67 7.38 -13.06 11.75
C ASN A 67 6.04 -12.36 11.45
N VAL A 68 4.95 -13.10 11.22
CA VAL A 68 3.62 -12.53 10.98
C VAL A 68 2.58 -13.15 11.90
N ARG A 69 1.89 -12.29 12.66
CA ARG A 69 0.74 -12.65 13.48
C ARG A 69 -0.52 -11.93 13.02
N VAL A 70 -1.67 -12.55 13.23
CA VAL A 70 -2.98 -12.04 12.84
C VAL A 70 -3.96 -12.10 14.02
N ASN A 71 -4.89 -11.14 14.07
CA ASN A 71 -6.05 -11.20 14.95
C ASN A 71 -7.33 -10.78 14.20
N LEU A 72 -8.47 -11.23 14.71
CA LEU A 72 -9.71 -11.29 13.94
C LEU A 72 -10.84 -10.58 14.64
N LEU A 73 -11.67 -9.90 13.84
CA LEU A 73 -12.93 -9.34 14.29
C LEU A 73 -13.99 -9.60 13.23
N SER A 74 -14.88 -10.55 13.50
CA SER A 74 -16.09 -10.76 12.70
C SER A 74 -17.13 -9.70 13.08
N LYS A 75 -17.70 -9.03 12.08
CA LYS A 75 -18.73 -8.00 12.25
C LYS A 75 -19.74 -8.12 11.10
N ASP A 76 -21.00 -8.30 11.46
CA ASP A 76 -22.09 -8.52 10.51
C ASP A 76 -21.79 -9.70 9.56
N LYS A 77 -21.76 -9.47 8.25
CA LYS A 77 -21.46 -10.47 7.22
C LYS A 77 -19.99 -10.45 6.76
N GLU A 78 -19.13 -9.71 7.46
CA GLU A 78 -17.74 -9.50 7.09
C GLU A 78 -16.78 -9.83 8.24
N MET A 79 -15.51 -9.98 7.90
CA MET A 79 -14.43 -10.21 8.83
C MET A 79 -13.30 -9.21 8.58
N TYR A 80 -12.85 -8.59 9.66
CA TYR A 80 -11.66 -7.76 9.69
C TYR A 80 -10.48 -8.59 10.18
N ILE A 81 -9.39 -8.56 9.41
CA ILE A 81 -8.15 -9.25 9.74
C ILE A 81 -7.08 -8.20 9.96
N ARG A 82 -6.59 -8.09 11.18
CA ARG A 82 -5.43 -7.25 11.45
C ARG A 82 -4.18 -8.11 11.49
N ALA A 83 -3.27 -7.83 10.57
CA ALA A 83 -2.00 -8.51 10.47
C ALA A 83 -0.86 -7.60 10.97
N GLU A 84 0.10 -8.19 11.67
CA GLU A 84 1.32 -7.53 12.11
C GLU A 84 2.54 -8.31 11.63
N SER A 85 3.29 -7.70 10.70
CA SER A 85 4.54 -8.25 10.18
C SER A 85 5.73 -7.54 10.81
N ARG A 86 6.61 -8.31 11.46
CA ARG A 86 7.86 -7.78 12.05
C ARG A 86 8.81 -7.27 10.98
N ASP A 87 8.92 -7.95 9.85
CA ASP A 87 9.81 -7.54 8.76
C ASP A 87 9.29 -6.29 8.06
N ARG A 88 7.96 -6.17 7.89
CA ARG A 88 7.36 -4.92 7.43
C ARG A 88 7.58 -3.79 8.43
N CYS A 89 7.50 -4.06 9.73
CA CYS A 89 7.79 -3.07 10.77
C CYS A 89 9.23 -2.55 10.66
N LYS A 90 10.22 -3.44 10.50
CA LYS A 90 11.62 -3.06 10.27
C LYS A 90 11.78 -2.23 8.99
N LYS A 91 11.15 -2.63 7.87
CA LYS A 91 11.20 -1.91 6.59
C LYS A 91 10.63 -0.49 6.73
N GLU A 92 9.47 -0.34 7.35
CA GLU A 92 8.83 0.97 7.55
C GLU A 92 9.63 1.86 8.50
N LYS A 93 10.21 1.28 9.57
CA LYS A 93 11.15 1.99 10.45
C LYS A 93 12.35 2.52 9.68
N THR A 94 13.00 1.70 8.85
CA THR A 94 14.16 2.11 8.05
C THR A 94 13.80 3.22 7.07
N ILE A 95 12.65 3.11 6.39
CA ILE A 95 12.16 4.15 5.48
C ILE A 95 11.92 5.46 6.23
N ARG A 96 11.22 5.42 7.37
CA ARG A 96 10.96 6.60 8.20
C ARG A 96 12.27 7.25 8.65
N LEU A 97 13.20 6.48 9.21
CA LEU A 97 14.47 7.01 9.72
C LEU A 97 15.30 7.62 8.60
N ARG A 98 15.38 6.97 7.43
CA ARG A 98 16.08 7.51 6.26
C ARG A 98 15.49 8.85 5.81
N LYS A 99 14.15 8.94 5.71
CA LYS A 99 13.45 10.17 5.32
C LYS A 99 13.64 11.28 6.35
N LEU A 100 13.53 10.97 7.64
CA LEU A 100 13.74 11.94 8.72
C LEU A 100 15.19 12.45 8.77
N ARG A 101 16.20 11.56 8.64
CA ARG A 101 17.61 11.99 8.60
C ARG A 101 17.88 12.94 7.44
N ARG A 102 17.38 12.63 6.24
CA ARG A 102 17.49 13.53 5.09
C ARG A 102 16.79 14.86 5.33
N PHE A 103 15.62 14.86 5.95
CA PHE A 103 14.90 16.09 6.29
C PHE A 103 15.65 16.95 7.30
N LEU A 104 16.15 16.35 8.39
CA LEU A 104 16.97 17.02 9.40
C LEU A 104 18.26 17.59 8.81
N SER A 105 18.94 16.85 7.94
CA SER A 105 20.13 17.34 7.21
C SER A 105 19.78 18.59 6.41
N ARG A 106 18.67 18.56 5.66
CA ARG A 106 18.21 19.70 4.85
C ARG A 106 17.89 20.90 5.73
N LEU A 107 17.23 20.73 6.87
CA LEU A 107 16.94 21.82 7.81
C LEU A 107 18.25 22.43 8.36
N ASN A 108 19.20 21.59 8.77
CA ASN A 108 20.49 22.04 9.29
C ASN A 108 21.32 22.80 8.24
N GLU A 109 21.36 22.29 7.00
CA GLU A 109 21.98 23.00 5.86
C GLU A 109 21.36 24.39 5.65
N ARG A 110 20.04 24.54 5.82
CA ARG A 110 19.38 25.85 5.66
C ARG A 110 19.66 26.79 6.82
N ARG A 111 19.76 26.27 8.04
CA ARG A 111 20.11 27.08 9.21
C ARG A 111 21.52 27.67 9.07
N ASN A 112 22.48 26.87 8.59
CA ASN A 112 23.88 27.26 8.50
C ASN A 112 24.23 28.02 7.20
N GLN A 113 23.24 28.29 6.35
CA GLN A 113 23.45 28.99 5.09
C GLN A 113 23.57 30.51 5.36
N LYS A 114 24.77 31.08 5.16
CA LYS A 114 25.12 32.47 5.50
C LYS A 114 24.20 33.56 4.90
N SER A 115 23.63 33.32 3.72
CA SER A 115 22.85 34.33 2.98
C SER A 115 21.59 33.73 2.36
N ILE A 116 20.66 33.28 3.20
CA ILE A 116 19.35 32.82 2.74
C ILE A 116 18.26 33.82 3.15
N ASP A 117 17.56 34.32 2.14
CA ASP A 117 16.35 35.11 2.33
C ASP A 117 15.18 34.23 2.81
N ARG A 118 14.23 34.81 3.55
CA ARG A 118 13.10 34.10 4.16
C ARG A 118 12.23 33.40 3.13
N ASP A 119 11.96 34.02 1.98
CA ASP A 119 11.11 33.40 0.96
C ASP A 119 11.83 32.20 0.32
N LYS A 120 13.15 32.31 0.12
CA LYS A 120 13.97 31.18 -0.30
C LYS A 120 14.02 30.08 0.77
N LEU A 121 14.06 30.44 2.05
CA LEU A 121 13.99 29.48 3.16
C LEU A 121 12.68 28.71 3.12
N LEU A 122 11.54 29.40 3.03
CA LEU A 122 10.22 28.79 2.95
C LEU A 122 10.09 27.82 1.77
N LYS A 123 10.50 28.24 0.56
CA LYS A 123 10.51 27.37 -0.63
C LYS A 123 11.34 26.10 -0.42
N LYS A 124 12.53 26.23 0.20
CA LYS A 124 13.42 25.10 0.45
C LYS A 124 12.89 24.18 1.56
N ILE A 125 12.25 24.72 2.59
CA ILE A 125 11.56 23.92 3.62
C ILE A 125 10.43 23.14 2.97
N GLY A 126 9.57 23.78 2.17
CA GLY A 126 8.48 23.08 1.48
C GLY A 126 8.97 21.96 0.54
N ALA A 127 10.08 22.17 -0.17
CA ALA A 127 10.71 21.11 -0.95
C ALA A 127 11.22 19.95 -0.08
N ALA A 128 11.82 20.26 1.07
CA ALA A 128 12.31 19.25 2.02
C ALA A 128 11.16 18.49 2.70
N GLU A 129 10.05 19.15 3.00
CA GLU A 129 8.81 18.54 3.50
C GLU A 129 8.19 17.60 2.46
N LYS A 130 8.12 18.03 1.19
CA LYS A 130 7.67 17.19 0.07
C LYS A 130 8.53 15.93 -0.06
N ASP A 131 9.85 16.06 0.00
CA ASP A 131 10.79 14.94 -0.01
C ASP A 131 10.59 13.97 1.16
N ALA A 132 10.32 14.49 2.36
CA ALA A 132 10.01 13.72 3.56
C ALA A 132 8.60 13.09 3.51
N GLY A 133 7.69 13.65 2.72
CA GLY A 133 6.31 13.24 2.57
C GLY A 133 5.58 13.21 3.90
N ARG A 134 4.83 12.12 4.16
CA ARG A 134 4.07 11.94 5.41
C ARG A 134 4.90 11.97 6.69
N PHE A 135 6.24 11.88 6.61
CA PHE A 135 7.12 11.93 7.76
C PHE A 135 7.51 13.34 8.17
N ALA A 136 7.30 14.36 7.31
CA ALA A 136 7.54 15.76 7.65
C ALA A 136 6.79 16.17 8.93
N ARG A 137 5.50 15.80 9.02
CA ARG A 137 4.62 16.06 10.17
C ARG A 137 5.10 15.47 11.51
N LEU A 138 6.14 14.65 11.51
CA LEU A 138 6.73 14.10 12.74
C LEU A 138 7.71 15.07 13.40
N LEU A 139 8.07 16.15 12.72
CA LEU A 139 8.79 17.28 13.27
C LEU A 139 7.86 18.50 13.31
N ASP A 140 7.87 19.19 14.43
CA ASP A 140 7.30 20.53 14.54
C ASP A 140 8.44 21.50 14.23
N VAL A 141 8.37 22.15 13.07
CA VAL A 141 9.39 23.09 12.58
C VAL A 141 8.91 24.51 12.83
N THR A 142 9.67 25.26 13.61
CA THR A 142 9.45 26.69 13.86
C THR A 142 10.27 27.49 12.87
N ILE A 143 9.62 28.40 12.14
CA ILE A 143 10.22 29.23 11.10
C ILE A 143 10.31 30.68 11.61
N PRO A 144 11.40 31.41 11.34
CA PRO A 144 11.57 32.79 11.77
C PRO A 144 10.50 33.72 11.18
N ALA A 145 10.12 34.73 11.98
CA ALA A 145 9.32 35.85 11.51
C ALA A 145 10.11 36.70 10.49
N ALA A 146 9.41 37.58 9.75
CA ALA A 146 10.01 38.37 8.66
C ALA A 146 11.27 39.15 9.06
N ASN A 147 11.32 39.67 10.29
CA ASN A 147 12.41 40.51 10.78
C ASN A 147 13.37 39.76 11.73
N GLN A 148 13.26 38.44 11.84
CA GLN A 148 14.10 37.65 12.73
C GLN A 148 15.31 37.06 11.98
N PRO A 149 16.51 37.08 12.57
CA PRO A 149 17.66 36.39 11.99
C PRO A 149 17.40 34.88 11.96
N ILE A 150 17.99 34.17 11.01
CA ILE A 150 17.89 32.70 10.94
C ILE A 150 18.99 32.12 11.83
N ASN A 151 18.62 31.59 13.00
CA ASN A 151 19.55 30.97 13.93
C ASN A 151 18.85 29.87 14.75
N GLU A 152 19.52 29.31 15.75
CA GLU A 152 18.98 28.21 16.56
C GLU A 152 17.78 28.62 17.44
N GLN A 153 17.63 29.90 17.75
CA GLN A 153 16.57 30.43 18.61
C GLN A 153 15.28 30.67 17.83
N THR A 154 15.39 31.06 16.56
CA THR A 154 14.27 31.47 15.70
C THR A 154 13.90 30.42 14.65
N PHE A 155 14.85 29.58 14.23
CA PHE A 155 14.66 28.49 13.28
C PHE A 155 15.06 27.16 13.92
N TYR A 156 14.11 26.50 14.59
CA TYR A 156 14.33 25.23 15.28
C TYR A 156 13.25 24.20 15.01
N TRP A 157 13.52 22.96 15.40
CA TRP A 157 12.60 21.85 15.20
C TRP A 157 12.60 20.93 16.41
N LYS A 158 11.45 20.34 16.70
CA LYS A 158 11.27 19.36 17.77
C LYS A 158 10.58 18.13 17.21
N ILE A 159 10.91 16.96 17.74
CA ILE A 159 10.16 15.74 17.40
C ILE A 159 8.78 15.86 18.02
N ASN A 160 7.74 15.76 17.19
CA ASN A 160 6.38 15.61 17.64
C ASN A 160 6.20 14.20 18.22
N ARG A 161 6.53 14.03 19.50
CA ARG A 161 6.54 12.73 20.18
C ARG A 161 5.20 11.99 20.08
N PRO A 162 4.02 12.64 20.24
CA PRO A 162 2.73 11.98 20.03
C PRO A 162 2.58 11.39 18.62
N LYS A 163 2.79 12.19 17.56
CA LYS A 163 2.68 11.72 16.17
C LYS A 163 3.72 10.65 15.83
N TYR A 164 4.93 10.77 16.39
CA TYR A 164 5.99 9.77 16.20
C TYR A 164 5.61 8.43 16.82
N ARG A 165 5.13 8.43 18.08
CA ARG A 165 4.68 7.21 18.77
C ARG A 165 3.53 6.54 18.03
N GLN A 166 2.53 7.31 17.59
CA GLN A 166 1.40 6.80 16.83
C GLN A 166 1.83 6.23 15.47
N THR A 167 2.78 6.87 14.78
CA THR A 167 3.30 6.34 13.50
C THR A 167 4.06 5.05 13.74
N ARG A 168 4.91 4.99 14.78
CA ARG A 168 5.67 3.79 15.15
C ARG A 168 4.76 2.63 15.56
N SER A 169 3.70 2.88 16.33
CA SER A 169 2.78 1.81 16.74
C SER A 169 2.03 1.21 15.55
N ARG A 170 1.87 1.95 14.45
CA ARG A 170 1.20 1.49 13.23
C ARG A 170 2.13 0.84 12.21
N ASP A 171 3.44 0.81 12.45
CA ASP A 171 4.39 0.16 11.54
C ASP A 171 4.09 -1.33 11.44
N GLY A 172 4.17 -1.87 10.23
CA GLY A 172 3.97 -3.31 10.00
C GLY A 172 2.54 -3.81 10.20
N ARG A 173 1.59 -2.92 10.55
CA ARG A 173 0.18 -3.26 10.72
C ARG A 173 -0.60 -3.04 9.44
N HIS A 174 -1.38 -4.07 9.09
CA HIS A 174 -2.36 -4.08 8.01
C HIS A 174 -3.73 -4.40 8.59
N LEU A 175 -4.77 -3.85 7.97
CA LEU A 175 -6.15 -4.21 8.26
C LEU A 175 -6.79 -4.61 6.94
N LEU A 176 -7.24 -5.85 6.85
CA LEU A 176 -7.92 -6.39 5.69
C LEU A 176 -9.40 -6.55 6.02
N LEU A 177 -10.24 -6.44 5.01
CA LEU A 177 -11.67 -6.70 5.06
C LEU A 177 -11.98 -7.81 4.08
N THR A 178 -12.81 -8.76 4.50
CA THR A 178 -13.25 -9.86 3.64
C THR A 178 -14.66 -10.33 4.01
N ASN A 179 -15.39 -10.83 3.02
CA ASN A 179 -16.63 -11.58 3.23
C ASN A 179 -16.40 -13.11 3.31
N GLN A 180 -15.13 -13.56 3.29
CA GLN A 180 -14.75 -14.98 3.41
C GLN A 180 -14.70 -15.41 4.89
N THR A 181 -15.86 -15.39 5.56
CA THR A 181 -15.95 -15.55 7.03
C THR A 181 -15.56 -16.94 7.56
N ALA A 182 -15.57 -17.97 6.72
CA ALA A 182 -15.22 -19.35 7.09
C ALA A 182 -13.76 -19.74 6.77
N ALA A 183 -12.98 -18.85 6.16
CA ALA A 183 -11.62 -19.16 5.73
C ALA A 183 -10.59 -19.00 6.87
N ASP A 184 -9.53 -19.81 6.83
CA ASP A 184 -8.39 -19.67 7.73
C ASP A 184 -7.71 -18.30 7.50
N PRO A 185 -7.60 -17.44 8.54
CA PRO A 185 -6.97 -16.14 8.42
C PRO A 185 -5.50 -16.18 8.02
N ALA A 186 -4.77 -17.24 8.36
CA ALA A 186 -3.40 -17.41 7.88
C ALA A 186 -3.37 -17.58 6.35
N GLU A 187 -4.32 -18.35 5.81
CA GLU A 187 -4.51 -18.51 4.38
C GLU A 187 -5.00 -17.20 3.72
N LEU A 188 -5.91 -16.46 4.35
CA LEU A 188 -6.34 -15.14 3.85
C LEU A 188 -5.15 -14.16 3.81
N TRP A 189 -4.32 -14.12 4.85
CA TRP A 189 -3.10 -13.30 4.82
C TRP A 189 -2.17 -13.71 3.67
N LYS A 190 -1.98 -15.03 3.46
CA LYS A 190 -1.19 -15.55 2.35
C LYS A 190 -1.78 -15.18 0.99
N GLN A 191 -3.10 -15.28 0.80
CA GLN A 191 -3.79 -14.83 -0.40
C GLN A 191 -3.53 -13.34 -0.65
N TYR A 192 -3.63 -12.49 0.37
CA TYR A 192 -3.34 -11.07 0.23
C TYR A 192 -1.87 -10.79 -0.14
N MET A 193 -0.93 -11.63 0.30
CA MET A 193 0.48 -11.50 -0.08
C MET A 193 0.76 -11.80 -1.55
N ILE A 194 -0.13 -12.50 -2.27
CA ILE A 194 -0.01 -12.69 -3.73
C ILE A 194 0.08 -11.33 -4.44
N LEU A 195 -0.57 -10.28 -3.93
CA LEU A 195 -0.43 -8.93 -4.50
C LEU A 195 1.03 -8.46 -4.54
N THR A 196 1.85 -8.84 -3.53
CA THR A 196 3.27 -8.47 -3.49
C THR A 196 4.07 -9.25 -4.53
N GLU A 197 3.76 -10.53 -4.73
CA GLU A 197 4.42 -11.37 -5.74
C GLU A 197 4.10 -10.88 -7.16
N VAL A 198 2.84 -10.53 -7.41
CA VAL A 198 2.40 -9.94 -8.68
C VAL A 198 3.08 -8.58 -8.91
N GLU A 199 3.17 -7.74 -7.88
CA GLU A 199 3.91 -6.46 -7.94
C GLU A 199 5.39 -6.64 -8.29
N GLU A 200 6.03 -7.67 -7.76
CA GLU A 200 7.43 -8.01 -8.04
C GLU A 200 7.60 -8.51 -9.47
N ALA A 201 6.77 -9.46 -9.92
CA ALA A 201 6.79 -9.94 -11.30
C ALA A 201 6.59 -8.79 -12.32
N PHE A 202 5.68 -7.85 -12.04
CA PHE A 202 5.51 -6.66 -12.88
C PHE A 202 6.69 -5.70 -12.83
N ARG A 203 7.38 -5.59 -11.70
CA ARG A 203 8.58 -4.76 -11.58
C ARG A 203 9.72 -5.33 -12.40
N ASP A 204 9.93 -6.64 -12.31
CA ASP A 204 10.99 -7.35 -13.02
C ASP A 204 10.75 -7.29 -14.52
N LEU A 205 9.51 -7.58 -14.95
CA LEU A 205 9.11 -7.45 -16.36
C LEU A 205 9.33 -6.05 -16.93
N LYS A 206 9.04 -5.00 -16.15
CA LYS A 206 9.33 -3.60 -16.56
C LYS A 206 10.81 -3.30 -16.60
N GLY A 207 11.60 -3.89 -15.70
CA GLY A 207 13.06 -3.78 -15.67
C GLY A 207 13.69 -4.41 -16.91
N ASP A 208 13.29 -5.64 -17.22
CA ASP A 208 13.84 -6.44 -18.31
C ASP A 208 13.42 -5.92 -19.69
N LEU A 209 12.17 -5.46 -19.84
CA LEU A 209 11.68 -4.94 -21.12
C LEU A 209 12.02 -3.47 -21.37
N SER A 210 12.62 -2.74 -20.41
CA SER A 210 12.87 -1.29 -20.51
C SER A 210 11.64 -0.44 -20.90
N ILE A 211 10.43 -0.96 -20.71
CA ILE A 211 9.19 -0.27 -21.09
C ILE A 211 8.89 0.80 -20.04
N ARG A 212 9.07 2.08 -20.41
CA ARG A 212 8.61 3.21 -19.58
C ARG A 212 7.09 3.15 -19.44
N PRO A 213 6.51 3.51 -18.28
CA PRO A 213 5.07 3.68 -18.15
C PRO A 213 4.62 4.83 -19.05
N ILE A 214 4.00 4.49 -20.18
CA ILE A 214 3.38 5.47 -21.06
C ILE A 214 2.03 5.84 -20.45
N ILE A 215 1.91 7.04 -19.89
CA ILE A 215 0.63 7.62 -19.48
C ILE A 215 0.06 8.34 -20.70
N ILE A 216 -0.80 7.65 -21.46
CA ILE A 216 -1.59 8.27 -22.53
C ILE A 216 -2.92 8.74 -21.93
N SER A 217 -3.15 10.05 -22.00
CA SER A 217 -4.48 10.65 -21.83
C SER A 217 -5.15 10.68 -23.19
N LEU A 218 -6.12 9.81 -23.46
CA LEU A 218 -6.93 9.93 -24.69
C LEU A 218 -8.43 9.83 -24.43
N ASN A 219 -9.14 10.88 -24.85
CA ASN A 219 -10.55 10.87 -25.16
C ASN A 219 -10.81 9.96 -26.38
N ALA A 220 -11.88 9.17 -26.28
CA ALA A 220 -12.55 8.41 -27.33
C ALA A 220 -11.81 7.18 -27.95
N ALA A 221 -12.54 6.05 -27.87
CA ALA A 221 -12.55 4.91 -28.79
C ALA A 221 -11.49 3.78 -28.72
N LEU A 222 -10.58 3.75 -27.75
CA LEU A 222 -9.82 2.52 -27.41
C LEU A 222 -9.64 2.42 -25.90
N ARG A 223 -10.42 1.56 -25.23
CA ARG A 223 -10.34 1.34 -23.78
C ARG A 223 -9.17 0.43 -23.44
N LEU A 224 -7.97 1.00 -23.38
CA LEU A 224 -6.81 0.39 -22.74
C LEU A 224 -6.77 0.91 -21.29
N ILE A 225 -7.40 0.18 -20.38
CA ILE A 225 -7.29 0.44 -18.94
C ILE A 225 -5.85 0.08 -18.55
N ALA A 226 -5.22 1.01 -17.81
CA ALA A 226 -3.89 0.89 -17.28
C ALA A 226 -3.54 -0.53 -16.80
N LEU A 227 -2.34 -0.97 -17.18
CA LEU A 227 -1.61 -2.15 -16.72
C LEU A 227 -1.69 -2.38 -15.21
N TRP A 228 -2.73 -3.13 -14.81
CA TRP A 228 -2.79 -3.90 -13.56
C TRP A 228 -3.54 -5.25 -13.75
N PRO A 229 -4.25 -5.50 -14.87
CA PRO A 229 -4.61 -6.88 -15.22
C PRO A 229 -4.37 -7.30 -16.70
N PHE A 230 -3.50 -6.64 -17.47
CA PHE A 230 -3.37 -6.92 -18.92
C PHE A 230 -2.18 -7.81 -19.35
N LEU A 231 -1.68 -8.69 -18.50
CA LEU A 231 -0.58 -9.61 -18.85
C LEU A 231 -0.83 -11.03 -18.33
N LEU A 232 -2.05 -11.52 -18.56
CA LEU A 232 -2.46 -12.90 -18.27
C LEU A 232 -2.96 -13.60 -19.55
N THR A 233 -2.35 -13.29 -20.70
CA THR A 233 -2.75 -13.85 -22.00
C THR A 233 -1.57 -14.32 -22.86
N LEU A 234 -0.51 -14.86 -22.24
CA LEU A 234 0.55 -15.54 -23.02
C LEU A 234 1.30 -16.68 -22.32
N CYS A 235 0.74 -17.25 -21.26
CA CYS A 235 1.22 -18.52 -20.69
C CYS A 235 0.04 -19.27 -20.07
N MET A 236 -0.90 -19.75 -20.89
CA MET A 236 -1.77 -20.92 -20.65
C MET A 236 -2.69 -21.11 -21.87
N GLN A 237 -2.11 -21.52 -22.99
CA GLN A 237 -2.81 -22.41 -23.91
C GLN A 237 -2.17 -23.79 -23.76
N PRO A 238 -2.92 -24.84 -23.40
CA PRO A 238 -2.42 -26.21 -23.52
C PRO A 238 -2.31 -26.51 -25.02
N CYS A 239 -1.08 -26.58 -25.53
CA CYS A 239 -0.83 -27.18 -26.84
C CYS A 239 -1.25 -28.65 -26.76
N GLY A 240 -2.37 -28.99 -27.39
CA GLY A 240 -2.67 -30.37 -27.73
C GLY A 240 -1.78 -30.85 -28.88
N ASN A 241 -1.31 -32.11 -28.74
CA ASN A 241 -1.23 -33.16 -29.79
C ASN A 241 -0.57 -32.77 -31.15
N TRP A 242 0.55 -33.32 -31.63
CA TRP A 242 1.11 -34.69 -31.82
C TRP A 242 2.57 -34.53 -32.39
N PRO A 243 3.42 -35.54 -32.71
CA PRO A 243 3.22 -37.00 -32.70
C PRO A 243 4.36 -37.89 -32.12
N GLU A 244 4.03 -39.16 -31.92
CA GLU A 244 4.94 -40.32 -32.01
C GLU A 244 5.83 -40.23 -33.26
N LEU A 245 7.15 -40.38 -33.11
CA LEU A 245 8.08 -40.89 -34.14
C LEU A 245 9.50 -41.01 -33.55
N ILE A 246 9.72 -41.93 -32.61
CA ILE A 246 11.04 -42.56 -32.41
C ILE A 246 10.81 -44.05 -32.15
N HIS A 247 10.60 -44.79 -33.23
CA HIS A 247 10.96 -46.20 -33.31
C HIS A 247 11.61 -46.42 -34.68
N GLN A 248 12.80 -47.03 -34.63
CA GLN A 248 13.60 -47.62 -35.72
C GLN A 248 14.74 -46.79 -36.33
N ALA A 249 15.92 -47.42 -36.29
CA ALA A 249 17.24 -47.14 -36.88
C ALA A 249 18.14 -46.16 -36.12
#